data_AF-A0A0R2TAL0-F1
#
_entry.id   AF-A0A0R2TAL0-F1
#
_cell.length_a   1.000
_cell.length_b   1.000
_cell.length_c   1.000
_cell.angle_alpha   90.00
_cell.angle_beta   90.00
_cell.angle_gamma   90.00
#
_symmetry.space_group_name_H-M   'P 1'
#
loop_
_entity.id
_entity.type
_entity.pdbx_description
1 polymer ?
#
loop_
_entity_poly.entity_id
_entity_poly.type
_entity_poly.pdbx_seq_one_letter_code
_entity_poly.pdbx_strand_id
1 'polypeptide(L)'
;MPSNTDTDASKSRPATQGAANFLDPSILAGIDNLELRARVAVEGFLSGLHRSPHRGFSVEFNDYRHYQRGDDLRHVDWKLYARSDKLYIKQYEDETNTRCMIALDTSASMTYTSGGMSKLDYGISVASALAYFIMRQRDAVGLITFDDKLREFLPARCRQPHLMHLLRLLTQVSPGDQTDAARPLGDLAATLTKKSLVLLISDLLQGEEETIATLRNLRAMGHDVIVLHVMDDAELHFTFDESSEFIDSETREAFITTPASVRDAYLENVNTYLAECKKQCQRAGVDYCLLNTADPIDSALSAYLSKRARGF
;
A
#
# COMPACT_ATOMS: atom_id res chain seq x y z
N MET A 1 -32.01 -58.78 24.65
CA MET A 1 -30.95 -59.29 23.75
C MET A 1 -30.68 -58.20 22.73
N PRO A 2 -29.46 -57.64 22.67
CA PRO A 2 -29.18 -56.29 22.18
C PRO A 2 -28.40 -56.25 20.85
N SER A 3 -28.40 -55.09 20.18
CA SER A 3 -27.29 -54.59 19.34
C SER A 3 -27.65 -53.17 18.85
N ASN A 4 -27.23 -52.12 19.56
CA ASN A 4 -26.07 -51.28 19.23
C ASN A 4 -25.98 -50.85 17.75
N THR A 5 -26.13 -49.54 17.52
CA THR A 5 -25.05 -48.71 16.99
C THR A 5 -25.29 -47.25 17.40
N ASP A 6 -24.40 -46.75 18.25
CA ASP A 6 -24.10 -45.33 18.41
C ASP A 6 -23.82 -44.70 17.04
N THR A 7 -24.31 -43.48 16.83
CA THR A 7 -23.60 -42.53 15.96
C THR A 7 -23.82 -41.14 16.51
N ASP A 8 -22.78 -40.71 17.21
CA ASP A 8 -22.52 -39.36 17.69
C ASP A 8 -22.52 -38.39 16.50
N ALA A 9 -23.63 -37.67 16.32
CA ALA A 9 -23.71 -36.57 15.37
C ALA A 9 -23.53 -35.25 16.14
N SER A 10 -22.25 -34.90 16.32
CA SER A 10 -21.80 -33.57 16.71
C SER A 10 -22.46 -32.52 15.80
N LYS A 11 -23.50 -31.84 16.30
CA LYS A 11 -24.07 -30.65 15.67
C LYS A 11 -23.06 -29.50 15.80
N SER A 12 -22.13 -29.44 14.86
CA SER A 12 -21.35 -28.23 14.61
C SER A 12 -22.32 -27.13 14.17
N ARG A 13 -22.38 -26.06 14.97
CA ARG A 13 -23.09 -24.82 14.63
C ARG A 13 -22.53 -24.28 13.31
N PRO A 14 -23.38 -23.82 12.37
CA PRO A 14 -22.87 -23.20 11.16
C PRO A 14 -22.13 -21.92 11.56
N ALA A 15 -20.89 -21.79 11.09
CA ALA A 15 -20.11 -20.59 11.19
C ALA A 15 -20.87 -19.44 10.50
N THR A 16 -20.97 -18.31 11.20
CA THR A 16 -21.62 -17.09 10.76
C THR A 16 -21.05 -16.63 9.42
N GLN A 17 -21.75 -16.89 8.32
CA GLN A 17 -21.45 -16.31 7.01
C GLN A 17 -21.97 -14.86 6.95
N GLY A 18 -21.17 -13.98 6.35
CA GLY A 18 -21.65 -12.78 5.67
C GLY A 18 -21.57 -11.48 6.46
N ALA A 19 -20.38 -11.04 6.87
CA ALA A 19 -20.10 -9.61 6.76
C ALA A 19 -19.97 -9.33 5.26
N ALA A 20 -20.85 -8.51 4.67
CA ALA A 20 -20.68 -8.09 3.29
C ALA A 20 -19.25 -7.55 3.12
N ASN A 21 -18.50 -8.07 2.15
CA ASN A 21 -17.12 -7.69 1.90
C ASN A 21 -17.06 -6.28 1.31
N PHE A 22 -17.35 -5.24 2.09
CA PHE A 22 -17.28 -3.82 1.69
C PHE A 22 -15.88 -3.36 1.24
N LEU A 23 -14.90 -4.27 1.25
CA LEU A 23 -13.49 -4.10 0.94
C LEU A 23 -13.09 -4.76 -0.39
N ASP A 24 -14.04 -5.47 -1.02
CA ASP A 24 -13.87 -5.96 -2.39
C ASP A 24 -13.56 -4.76 -3.30
N PRO A 25 -12.51 -4.83 -4.16
CA PRO A 25 -12.18 -3.75 -5.07
C PRO A 25 -13.39 -3.26 -5.87
N SER A 26 -14.30 -4.15 -6.26
CA SER A 26 -15.54 -3.79 -6.98
C SER A 26 -16.51 -2.95 -6.15
N ILE A 27 -16.61 -3.20 -4.84
CA ILE A 27 -17.48 -2.43 -3.93
C ILE A 27 -16.81 -1.10 -3.57
N LEU A 28 -15.49 -1.11 -3.37
CA LEU A 28 -14.72 0.10 -3.15
C LEU A 28 -14.81 1.03 -4.36
N ALA A 29 -14.72 0.50 -5.58
CA ALA A 29 -14.90 1.24 -6.83
C ALA A 29 -16.23 2.01 -6.86
N GLY A 30 -17.31 1.42 -6.34
CA GLY A 30 -18.62 2.05 -6.23
C GLY A 30 -18.76 3.12 -5.14
N ILE A 31 -17.74 3.32 -4.29
CA ILE A 31 -17.72 4.41 -3.31
C ILE A 31 -17.07 5.63 -3.96
N ASP A 32 -17.87 6.61 -4.37
CA ASP A 32 -17.38 7.87 -4.97
C ASP A 32 -16.57 8.73 -3.98
N ASN A 33 -16.84 8.59 -2.67
CA ASN A 33 -16.16 9.36 -1.64
C ASN A 33 -14.84 8.68 -1.24
N LEU A 34 -13.72 9.23 -1.71
CA LEU A 34 -12.38 8.68 -1.44
C LEU A 34 -11.98 8.67 0.04
N GLU A 35 -12.47 9.62 0.85
CA GLU A 35 -12.26 9.62 2.30
C GLU A 35 -12.94 8.41 2.94
N LEU A 36 -14.19 8.14 2.54
CA LEU A 36 -14.93 6.97 3.01
C LEU A 36 -14.24 5.67 2.57
N ARG A 37 -13.81 5.60 1.30
CA ARG A 37 -13.06 4.46 0.75
C ARG A 37 -11.78 4.18 1.55
N ALA A 38 -10.98 5.23 1.81
CA ALA A 38 -9.76 5.14 2.60
C ALA A 38 -10.03 4.69 4.03
N ARG A 39 -11.05 5.27 4.69
CA ARG A 39 -11.41 4.89 6.06
C ARG A 39 -11.83 3.42 6.15
N VAL A 40 -12.69 2.96 5.23
CA VAL A 40 -13.16 1.57 5.18
C VAL A 40 -11.98 0.62 4.96
N ALA A 41 -11.09 0.90 3.99
CA ALA A 41 -9.88 0.12 3.75
C ALA A 41 -8.97 0.03 5.00
N VAL A 42 -8.77 1.15 5.71
CA VAL A 42 -7.94 1.20 6.92
C VAL A 42 -8.58 0.46 8.11
N GLU A 43 -9.89 0.57 8.29
CA GLU A 43 -10.62 -0.16 9.32
C GLU A 43 -10.58 -1.68 9.07
N GLY A 44 -10.76 -2.10 7.81
CA GLY A 44 -10.61 -3.49 7.38
C GLY A 44 -9.19 -4.01 7.65
N PHE A 45 -8.19 -3.23 7.24
CA PHE A 45 -6.78 -3.52 7.47
C PHE A 45 -6.42 -3.68 8.97
N LEU A 46 -6.84 -2.74 9.81
CA LEU A 46 -6.61 -2.83 11.26
C LEU A 46 -7.34 -4.03 11.87
N SER A 47 -8.59 -4.30 11.46
CA SER A 47 -9.29 -5.50 11.91
C SER A 47 -8.61 -6.79 11.43
N GLY A 48 -8.00 -6.79 10.24
CA GLY A 48 -7.23 -7.90 9.69
C GLY A 48 -5.93 -8.16 10.47
N LEU A 49 -5.21 -7.10 10.83
CA LEU A 49 -4.03 -7.18 11.71
C LEU A 49 -4.37 -7.80 13.08
N HIS A 50 -5.54 -7.48 13.64
CA HIS A 50 -6.00 -8.06 14.91
C HIS A 50 -6.43 -9.54 14.79
N ARG A 51 -6.78 -10.01 13.58
CA ARG A 51 -7.10 -11.42 13.31
C ARG A 51 -5.88 -12.29 12.98
N SER A 52 -4.72 -11.69 12.70
CA SER A 52 -3.48 -12.42 12.54
C SER A 52 -3.09 -13.14 13.85
N PRO A 53 -2.70 -14.42 13.83
CA PRO A 53 -2.31 -15.17 15.04
C PRO A 53 -1.10 -14.58 15.78
N HIS A 54 -0.36 -13.67 15.14
CA HIS A 54 0.84 -13.05 15.67
C HIS A 54 0.47 -11.65 16.18
N ARG A 55 0.23 -11.56 17.50
CA ARG A 55 0.04 -10.31 18.23
C ARG A 55 1.27 -9.42 18.04
N GLY A 56 1.11 -8.30 17.36
CA GLY A 56 2.20 -7.34 17.23
C GLY A 56 1.82 -6.01 16.61
N PHE A 57 0.60 -5.49 16.83
CA PHE A 57 0.27 -4.10 16.47
C PHE A 57 -0.91 -3.61 17.32
N SER A 58 -0.71 -3.55 18.63
CA SER A 58 -1.56 -2.70 19.49
C SER A 58 -0.85 -1.38 19.70
N VAL A 59 -1.16 -0.40 18.85
CA VAL A 59 -0.83 1.02 19.10
C VAL A 59 -1.88 1.57 20.05
N GLU A 60 -1.93 1.05 21.26
CA GLU A 60 -2.67 1.69 22.35
C GLU A 60 -2.04 1.25 23.68
N PHE A 61 -0.96 1.90 24.12
CA PHE A 61 -0.62 1.91 25.55
C PHE A 61 0.15 3.17 25.94
N ASN A 62 -0.59 4.14 26.47
CA ASN A 62 -0.07 5.28 27.22
C ASN A 62 0.20 4.80 28.65
N ASP A 63 1.39 4.25 28.91
CA ASP A 63 1.71 3.66 30.22
C ASP A 63 2.43 4.67 31.14
N TYR A 64 2.06 4.64 32.42
CA TYR A 64 2.72 5.44 33.46
C TYR A 64 3.74 4.55 34.16
N ARG A 65 5.02 4.95 34.12
CA ARG A 65 6.05 4.25 34.90
C ARG A 65 6.28 4.93 36.23
N HIS A 66 6.53 4.15 37.27
CA HIS A 66 7.08 4.68 38.52
C HIS A 66 8.40 5.40 38.28
N TYR A 67 8.53 6.59 38.87
CA TYR A 67 9.77 7.34 38.91
C TYR A 67 10.88 6.50 39.55
N GLN A 68 12.03 6.45 38.90
CA GLN A 68 13.27 5.91 39.45
C GLN A 68 14.29 7.03 39.65
N ARG A 69 15.15 6.86 40.67
CA ARG A 69 16.24 7.80 40.92
C ARG A 69 17.14 7.88 39.69
N GLY A 70 17.29 9.09 39.14
CA GLY A 70 18.02 9.36 37.90
C GLY A 70 17.12 9.84 36.76
N ASP A 71 15.80 9.64 36.88
CA ASP A 71 14.87 10.14 35.89
C ASP A 71 14.67 11.67 35.99
N ASP A 72 14.37 12.29 34.85
CA ASP A 72 14.14 13.74 34.75
C ASP A 72 12.77 14.13 35.33
N LEU A 73 12.81 14.99 36.36
CA LEU A 73 11.61 15.47 37.06
C LEU A 73 10.67 16.31 36.18
N ARG A 74 11.13 16.79 35.02
CA ARG A 74 10.27 17.53 34.06
C ARG A 74 9.17 16.68 33.45
N HIS A 75 9.36 15.36 33.37
CA HIS A 75 8.38 14.42 32.80
C HIS A 75 7.43 13.82 33.86
N VAL A 76 7.51 14.29 35.11
CA VAL A 76 6.63 13.87 36.19
C VAL A 76 5.24 14.47 36.01
N ASP A 77 4.21 13.63 36.11
CA ASP A 77 2.83 14.10 36.13
C ASP A 77 2.43 14.57 37.54
N TRP A 78 2.54 15.88 37.76
CA TRP A 78 2.19 16.51 39.05
C TRP A 78 0.70 16.38 39.41
N LYS A 79 -0.21 16.20 38.43
CA LYS A 79 -1.64 16.01 38.71
C LYS A 79 -1.91 14.58 39.19
N LEU A 80 -1.23 13.59 38.62
CA LEU A 80 -1.32 12.21 39.08
C LEU A 80 -0.66 12.03 40.45
N TYR A 81 0.47 12.72 40.68
CA TYR A 81 1.11 12.79 41.99
C TYR A 81 0.15 13.35 43.06
N ALA A 82 -0.52 14.47 42.79
CA ALA A 82 -1.48 15.07 43.72
C ALA A 82 -2.66 14.17 44.12
N ARG A 83 -2.95 13.11 43.35
CA ARG A 83 -4.03 12.16 43.62
C ARG A 83 -3.57 10.83 44.22
N SER A 84 -2.36 10.41 43.89
CA SER A 84 -1.85 9.06 44.22
C SER A 84 -0.71 9.06 45.22
N ASP A 85 -0.13 10.23 45.52
CA ASP A 85 1.07 10.44 46.35
C ASP A 85 2.27 9.59 45.91
N LYS A 86 2.25 9.17 44.64
CA LYS A 86 3.26 8.36 43.99
C LYS A 86 3.78 9.10 42.78
N LEU A 87 5.11 9.11 42.64
CA LEU A 87 5.78 9.73 41.50
C LEU A 87 5.67 8.80 40.29
N TYR A 88 4.99 9.29 39.27
CA TYR A 88 4.89 8.65 37.96
C TYR A 88 5.47 9.56 36.90
N ILE A 89 6.16 8.96 35.95
CA ILE A 89 6.67 9.61 34.75
C ILE A 89 5.74 9.25 33.60
N LYS A 90 5.33 10.28 32.86
CA LYS A 90 4.70 10.08 31.56
C LYS A 90 5.74 9.50 30.61
N GLN A 91 5.56 8.24 30.22
CA GLN A 91 6.26 7.74 29.05
C GLN A 91 5.56 8.34 27.84
N TYR A 92 6.26 9.24 27.17
CA TYR A 92 5.88 9.63 25.82
C TYR A 92 6.29 8.46 24.94
N GLU A 93 5.33 7.90 24.19
CA GLU A 93 5.70 7.16 22.98
C GLU A 93 6.56 8.13 22.17
N ASP A 94 7.77 7.71 21.78
CA ASP A 94 8.55 8.49 20.83
C ASP A 94 7.64 8.67 19.61
N GLU A 95 7.08 9.88 19.46
CA GLU A 95 6.38 10.28 18.26
C GLU A 95 7.45 10.21 17.16
N THR A 96 7.56 9.06 16.50
CA THR A 96 8.37 8.95 15.30
C THR A 96 7.85 10.03 14.39
N ASN A 97 8.64 11.08 14.15
CA ASN A 97 8.31 12.12 13.19
C ASN A 97 8.59 11.58 11.78
N THR A 98 8.01 10.42 11.45
CA THR A 98 8.25 9.77 10.17
C THR A 98 7.57 10.60 9.10
N ARG A 99 8.32 10.91 8.06
CA ARG A 99 7.80 11.60 6.87
C ARG A 99 7.61 10.56 5.81
N CYS A 100 6.41 10.50 5.24
CA CYS A 100 6.11 9.65 4.11
C CYS A 100 5.85 10.52 2.87
N MET A 101 6.42 10.12 1.74
CA MET A 101 6.10 10.64 0.43
C MET A 101 5.49 9.51 -0.40
N ILE A 102 4.26 9.69 -0.85
CA ILE A 102 3.61 8.78 -1.79
C ILE A 102 3.90 9.30 -3.19
N ALA A 103 4.51 8.49 -4.04
CA ALA A 103 4.71 8.75 -5.46
C ALA A 103 3.79 7.82 -6.25
N LEU A 104 2.78 8.38 -6.89
CA LEU A 104 1.80 7.64 -7.70
C LEU A 104 2.07 7.86 -9.18
N ASP A 105 2.28 6.77 -9.89
CA ASP A 105 2.36 6.73 -11.34
C ASP A 105 0.97 6.92 -11.95
N THR A 106 0.87 7.86 -12.88
CA THR A 106 -0.35 8.25 -13.58
C THR A 106 -0.21 8.10 -15.09
N SER A 107 0.74 7.28 -15.54
CA SER A 107 0.96 6.98 -16.96
C SER A 107 -0.20 6.25 -17.63
N ALA A 108 -0.15 6.14 -18.96
CA ALA A 108 -1.20 5.50 -19.76
C ALA A 108 -1.37 4.01 -19.40
N SER A 109 -0.29 3.29 -19.10
CA SER A 109 -0.34 1.87 -18.74
C SER A 109 -1.15 1.62 -17.46
N MET A 110 -1.13 2.57 -16.52
CA MET A 110 -1.94 2.53 -15.30
C MET A 110 -3.45 2.63 -15.57
N THR A 111 -3.89 3.03 -16.76
CA THR A 111 -5.34 3.06 -17.09
C THR A 111 -5.92 1.70 -17.44
N TYR A 112 -5.08 0.70 -17.66
CA TYR A 112 -5.53 -0.64 -18.02
C TYR A 112 -6.45 -1.24 -16.94
N THR A 113 -7.50 -1.91 -17.41
CA THR A 113 -8.48 -2.64 -16.59
C THR A 113 -9.00 -3.83 -17.37
N SER A 114 -9.02 -5.00 -16.74
CA SER A 114 -9.75 -6.17 -17.26
C SER A 114 -11.11 -6.38 -16.59
N GLY A 115 -11.44 -5.57 -15.58
CA GLY A 115 -12.60 -5.79 -14.72
C GLY A 115 -13.01 -4.59 -13.88
N GLY A 116 -13.19 -4.80 -12.58
CA GLY A 116 -13.90 -3.87 -11.69
C GLY A 116 -13.20 -2.54 -11.38
N MET A 117 -11.87 -2.46 -11.46
CA MET A 117 -11.09 -1.27 -11.12
C MET A 117 -9.81 -1.21 -11.96
N SER A 118 -9.47 -0.03 -12.51
CA SER A 118 -8.20 0.16 -13.23
C SER A 118 -7.00 0.11 -12.28
N LYS A 119 -5.80 -0.14 -12.81
CA LYS A 119 -4.55 -0.07 -12.01
C LYS A 119 -4.39 1.30 -11.33
N LEU A 120 -4.77 2.39 -12.01
CA LEU A 120 -4.73 3.75 -11.50
C LEU A 120 -5.74 3.96 -10.36
N ASP A 121 -6.99 3.53 -10.53
CA ASP A 121 -8.01 3.64 -9.47
C ASP A 121 -7.65 2.80 -8.24
N TYR A 122 -7.04 1.64 -8.46
CA TYR A 122 -6.51 0.79 -7.40
C TYR A 122 -5.34 1.49 -6.69
N GLY A 123 -4.40 2.05 -7.44
CA GLY A 123 -3.30 2.87 -6.93
C GLY A 123 -3.78 4.09 -6.13
N ILE A 124 -4.79 4.82 -6.62
CA ILE A 124 -5.45 5.94 -5.91
C ILE A 124 -6.05 5.46 -4.59
N SER A 125 -6.71 4.31 -4.59
CA SER A 125 -7.35 3.73 -3.40
C SER A 125 -6.32 3.30 -2.36
N VAL A 126 -5.23 2.66 -2.81
CA VAL A 126 -4.07 2.29 -1.97
C VAL A 126 -3.37 3.54 -1.41
N ALA A 127 -3.08 4.54 -2.24
CA ALA A 127 -2.47 5.80 -1.84
C ALA A 127 -3.31 6.52 -0.78
N SER A 128 -4.63 6.54 -0.97
CA SER A 128 -5.59 7.17 -0.05
C SER A 128 -5.65 6.45 1.30
N ALA A 129 -5.72 5.12 1.27
CA ALA A 129 -5.71 4.29 2.47
C ALA A 129 -4.41 4.48 3.26
N LEU A 130 -3.26 4.47 2.58
CA LEU A 130 -1.95 4.70 3.21
C LEU A 130 -1.83 6.12 3.77
N ALA A 131 -2.26 7.14 3.03
CA ALA A 131 -2.24 8.52 3.50
C ALA A 131 -3.10 8.71 4.76
N TYR A 132 -4.28 8.10 4.79
CA TYR A 132 -5.16 8.12 5.96
C TYR A 132 -4.53 7.38 7.15
N PHE A 133 -3.94 6.21 6.91
CA PHE A 133 -3.26 5.41 7.94
C PHE A 133 -2.07 6.15 8.57
N ILE A 134 -1.20 6.72 7.74
CA ILE A 134 -0.02 7.49 8.17
C ILE A 134 -0.46 8.72 8.98
N MET A 135 -1.46 9.47 8.50
CA MET A 135 -1.99 10.61 9.23
C MET A 135 -2.61 10.22 10.58
N ARG A 136 -3.27 9.05 10.66
CA ARG A 136 -3.82 8.51 11.91
C ARG A 136 -2.73 8.17 12.93
N GLN A 137 -1.55 7.76 12.47
CA GLN A 137 -0.35 7.57 13.32
C GLN A 137 0.34 8.89 13.70
N ARG A 138 -0.21 10.04 13.29
CA ARG A 138 0.37 11.39 13.47
C ARG A 138 1.67 11.61 12.72
N ASP A 139 1.93 10.84 11.67
CA ASP A 139 3.05 11.03 10.77
C ASP A 139 2.72 12.03 9.64
N ALA A 140 3.77 12.64 9.08
CA ALA A 140 3.61 13.59 7.99
C ALA A 140 3.52 12.87 6.65
N VAL A 141 2.47 13.12 5.84
CA VAL A 141 2.31 12.53 4.51
C VAL A 141 2.33 13.58 3.42
N GLY A 142 3.06 13.30 2.35
CA GLY A 142 3.10 14.06 1.09
C GLY A 142 2.66 13.19 -0.07
N LEU A 143 2.36 13.83 -1.19
CA LEU A 143 1.92 13.19 -2.42
C LEU A 143 2.67 13.80 -3.61
N ILE A 144 3.08 12.94 -4.51
CA ILE A 144 3.55 13.27 -5.84
C ILE A 144 2.81 12.39 -6.83
N THR A 145 2.35 13.00 -7.92
CA THR A 145 1.85 12.27 -9.07
C THR A 145 2.72 12.57 -10.27
N PHE A 146 2.97 11.56 -11.09
CA PHE A 146 3.85 11.70 -12.24
C PHE A 146 3.45 10.79 -13.38
N ASP A 147 3.78 11.23 -14.59
CA ASP A 147 3.74 10.45 -15.82
C ASP A 147 5.09 10.62 -16.52
N ASP A 148 5.16 11.27 -17.70
CA ASP A 148 6.41 11.73 -18.32
C ASP A 148 7.05 12.90 -17.57
N LYS A 149 6.29 13.57 -16.71
CA LYS A 149 6.74 14.72 -15.90
C LYS A 149 6.09 14.72 -14.52
N LEU A 150 6.64 15.53 -13.63
CA LEU A 150 6.00 15.81 -12.34
C LEU A 150 4.69 16.59 -12.57
N ARG A 151 3.56 16.03 -12.15
CA ARG A 151 2.23 16.63 -12.31
C ARG A 151 1.84 17.44 -11.09
N GLU A 152 1.78 16.78 -9.95
CA GLU A 152 1.45 17.41 -8.67
C GLU A 152 2.58 17.15 -7.66
N PHE A 153 2.85 18.15 -6.83
CA PHE A 153 3.78 18.03 -5.70
C PHE A 153 3.15 18.63 -4.44
N LEU A 154 2.91 17.78 -3.46
CA LEU A 154 2.41 18.17 -2.15
C LEU A 154 3.40 17.73 -1.06
N PRO A 155 4.09 18.67 -0.39
CA PRO A 155 5.11 18.32 0.60
C PRO A 155 4.50 17.65 1.83
N ALA A 156 5.28 16.77 2.48
CA ALA A 156 4.81 16.03 3.65
C ALA A 156 4.48 16.94 4.85
N ARG A 157 3.23 16.86 5.32
CA ARG A 157 2.72 17.58 6.52
C ARG A 157 1.75 16.68 7.30
N CYS A 158 1.67 16.90 8.62
CA CYS A 158 0.75 16.20 9.51
C CYS A 158 -0.35 17.16 10.00
N ARG A 159 -1.43 17.33 9.21
CA ARG A 159 -2.60 18.16 9.55
C ARG A 159 -3.87 17.64 8.85
N GLN A 160 -5.01 17.66 9.52
CA GLN A 160 -6.27 17.18 8.94
C GLN A 160 -6.67 17.90 7.62
N PRO A 161 -6.60 19.24 7.51
CA PRO A 161 -6.90 19.92 6.24
C PRO A 161 -5.95 19.53 5.11
N HIS A 162 -4.71 19.14 5.45
CA HIS A 162 -3.73 18.67 4.47
C HIS A 162 -4.10 17.30 3.92
N LEU A 163 -4.55 16.37 4.78
CA LEU A 163 -5.09 15.08 4.33
C LEU A 163 -6.28 15.27 3.39
N MET A 164 -7.23 16.15 3.74
CA MET A 164 -8.40 16.41 2.89
C MET A 164 -8.00 17.01 1.52
N HIS A 165 -6.98 17.86 1.50
CA HIS A 165 -6.44 18.39 0.25
C HIS A 165 -5.77 17.30 -0.60
N LEU A 166 -4.96 16.45 0.02
CA LEU A 166 -4.32 15.30 -0.64
C LEU A 166 -5.36 14.37 -1.27
N LEU A 167 -6.41 13.99 -0.54
CA LEU A 167 -7.47 13.14 -1.07
C LEU A 167 -8.20 13.80 -2.24
N ARG A 168 -8.43 15.12 -2.19
CA ARG A 168 -9.03 15.85 -3.32
C ARG A 168 -8.12 15.84 -4.56
N LEU A 169 -6.81 16.01 -4.39
CA LEU A 169 -5.87 15.91 -5.51
C LEU A 169 -5.94 14.51 -6.13
N LEU A 170 -5.94 13.46 -5.31
CA LEU A 170 -6.09 12.07 -5.79
C LEU A 170 -7.39 11.84 -6.56
N THR A 171 -8.52 12.43 -6.16
CA THR A 171 -9.78 12.34 -6.93
C THR A 171 -9.76 13.06 -8.27
N GLN A 172 -8.82 13.99 -8.47
CA GLN A 172 -8.70 14.81 -9.69
C GLN A 172 -7.60 14.30 -10.63
N VAL A 173 -6.89 13.24 -10.23
CA VAL A 173 -5.85 12.63 -11.05
C VAL A 173 -6.46 12.16 -12.36
N SER A 174 -5.86 12.58 -13.46
CA SER A 174 -6.18 12.14 -14.81
C SER A 174 -4.95 11.46 -15.40
N PRO A 175 -5.13 10.42 -16.22
CA PRO A 175 -4.00 9.72 -16.81
C PRO A 175 -3.24 10.60 -17.81
N GLY A 176 -1.93 10.41 -17.83
CA GLY A 176 -1.00 11.01 -18.77
C GLY A 176 -0.99 10.30 -20.12
N ASP A 177 -0.43 10.97 -21.13
CA ASP A 177 -0.36 10.45 -22.51
C ASP A 177 0.91 9.62 -22.78
N GLN A 178 1.93 9.69 -21.92
CA GLN A 178 3.24 9.03 -22.09
C GLN A 178 3.83 8.51 -20.77
N THR A 179 4.74 7.53 -20.85
CA THR A 179 5.16 6.69 -19.70
C THR A 179 6.67 6.79 -19.36
N ASP A 180 7.29 7.98 -19.31
CA ASP A 180 8.69 8.11 -18.85
C ASP A 180 8.80 8.38 -17.33
N ALA A 181 8.87 7.31 -16.53
CA ALA A 181 8.93 7.37 -15.07
C ALA A 181 10.29 7.81 -14.49
N ALA A 182 11.38 7.82 -15.27
CA ALA A 182 12.72 8.02 -14.73
C ALA A 182 13.00 9.48 -14.34
N ARG A 183 12.61 10.43 -15.20
CA ARG A 183 12.84 11.87 -14.96
C ARG A 183 12.10 12.40 -13.72
N PRO A 184 10.79 12.11 -13.54
CA PRO A 184 10.06 12.61 -12.37
C PRO A 184 10.60 12.07 -11.05
N LEU A 185 11.12 10.83 -11.02
CA LEU A 185 11.73 10.25 -9.84
C LEU A 185 13.09 10.90 -9.50
N GLY A 186 13.83 11.36 -10.50
CA GLY A 186 15.03 12.18 -10.31
C GLY A 186 14.69 13.53 -9.66
N ASP A 187 13.65 14.21 -10.15
CA ASP A 187 13.16 15.47 -9.59
C ASP A 187 12.62 15.30 -8.16
N LEU A 188 11.97 14.18 -7.88
CA LEU A 188 11.57 13.76 -6.53
C LEU A 188 12.79 13.70 -5.60
N ALA A 189 13.86 13.02 -6.03
CA ALA A 189 15.08 12.89 -5.22
C ALA A 189 15.71 14.24 -4.89
N ALA A 190 15.71 15.18 -5.85
CA ALA A 190 16.19 16.55 -5.62
C ALA A 190 15.34 17.34 -4.61
N THR A 191 14.04 17.03 -4.55
CA THR A 191 13.09 17.75 -3.68
C THR A 191 13.06 17.21 -2.25
N LEU A 192 13.42 15.94 -2.06
CA LEU A 192 13.46 15.27 -0.76
C LEU A 192 14.73 15.60 0.03
N THR A 193 14.64 16.63 0.89
CA THR A 193 15.77 17.09 1.72
C THR A 193 15.91 16.38 3.06
N LYS A 194 14.91 15.59 3.48
CA LYS A 194 14.89 14.90 4.79
C LYS A 194 14.63 13.42 4.60
N LYS A 195 15.28 12.58 5.41
CA LYS A 195 15.00 11.14 5.49
C LYS A 195 13.50 10.92 5.63
N SER A 196 12.96 10.15 4.70
CA SER A 196 11.53 9.92 4.54
C SER A 196 11.32 8.49 4.05
N LEU A 197 10.19 7.91 4.42
CA LEU A 197 9.61 6.77 3.74
C LEU A 197 9.09 7.23 2.37
N VAL A 198 9.42 6.52 1.31
CA VAL A 198 8.98 6.77 -0.06
C VAL A 198 8.22 5.55 -0.52
N LEU A 199 6.94 5.74 -0.83
CA LEU A 199 6.04 4.71 -1.34
C LEU A 199 5.84 4.97 -2.83
N LEU A 200 6.46 4.17 -3.70
CA LEU A 200 6.23 4.22 -5.14
C LEU A 200 5.10 3.28 -5.51
N ILE A 201 4.04 3.77 -6.15
CA ILE A 201 2.93 2.99 -6.70
C ILE A 201 3.00 3.11 -8.22
N SER A 202 3.38 2.04 -8.91
CA SER A 202 3.59 2.00 -10.37
C SER A 202 3.48 0.56 -10.85
N ASP A 203 3.24 0.34 -12.15
CA ASP A 203 3.32 -0.97 -12.79
C ASP A 203 4.74 -1.26 -13.35
N LEU A 204 5.69 -0.33 -13.21
CA LEU A 204 7.10 -0.45 -13.59
C LEU A 204 7.38 -0.85 -15.06
N LEU A 205 6.37 -0.86 -15.93
CA LEU A 205 6.47 -1.44 -17.27
C LEU A 205 7.49 -0.73 -18.17
N GLN A 206 7.77 0.55 -17.92
CA GLN A 206 8.77 1.31 -18.66
C GLN A 206 9.94 1.81 -17.80
N GLY A 207 11.11 1.92 -18.45
CA GLY A 207 12.28 2.54 -17.84
C GLY A 207 12.75 1.83 -16.58
N GLU A 208 12.58 0.51 -16.49
CA GLU A 208 12.88 -0.30 -15.29
C GLU A 208 14.30 -0.01 -14.77
N GLU A 209 15.32 -0.05 -15.63
CA GLU A 209 16.71 0.16 -15.21
C GLU A 209 16.95 1.54 -14.63
N GLU A 210 16.40 2.59 -15.26
CA GLU A 210 16.56 3.97 -14.83
C GLU A 210 15.76 4.27 -13.55
N THR A 211 14.55 3.71 -13.47
CA THR A 211 13.68 3.76 -12.28
C THR A 211 14.38 3.11 -11.10
N ILE A 212 14.90 1.89 -11.25
CA ILE A 212 15.65 1.19 -10.20
C ILE A 212 16.92 1.93 -9.82
N ALA A 213 17.66 2.49 -10.78
CA ALA A 213 18.84 3.30 -10.50
C ALA A 213 18.48 4.52 -9.62
N THR A 214 17.33 5.15 -9.89
CA THR A 214 16.82 6.28 -9.12
C THR A 214 16.36 5.87 -7.72
N LEU A 215 15.67 4.74 -7.59
CA LEU A 215 15.27 4.19 -6.28
C LEU A 215 16.50 3.81 -5.43
N ARG A 216 17.54 3.28 -6.05
CA ARG A 216 18.83 3.02 -5.39
C ARG A 216 19.49 4.31 -4.91
N ASN A 217 19.43 5.40 -5.69
CA ASN A 217 19.94 6.70 -5.28
C ASN A 217 19.17 7.25 -4.07
N LEU A 218 17.84 7.15 -4.07
CA LEU A 218 17.00 7.51 -2.91
C LEU A 218 17.39 6.70 -1.66
N ARG A 219 17.60 5.38 -1.81
CA ARG A 219 18.11 4.54 -0.71
C ARG A 219 19.48 5.00 -0.21
N ALA A 220 20.41 5.33 -1.11
CA ALA A 220 21.74 5.81 -0.75
C ALA A 220 21.72 7.15 -0.01
N MET A 221 20.73 8.00 -0.28
CA MET A 221 20.47 9.25 0.47
C MET A 221 19.86 9.01 1.86
N GLY A 222 19.56 7.75 2.21
CA GLY A 222 19.03 7.35 3.51
C GLY A 222 17.50 7.39 3.60
N HIS A 223 16.81 7.43 2.46
CA HIS A 223 15.35 7.21 2.42
C HIS A 223 15.03 5.73 2.60
N ASP A 224 13.86 5.47 3.15
CA ASP A 224 13.28 4.13 3.16
C ASP A 224 12.35 4.01 1.96
N VAL A 225 12.57 3.04 1.08
CA VAL A 225 11.86 3.00 -0.22
C VAL A 225 11.12 1.68 -0.35
N ILE A 226 9.83 1.78 -0.65
CA ILE A 226 8.93 0.65 -0.90
C ILE A 226 8.30 0.84 -2.28
N VAL A 227 8.38 -0.18 -3.10
CA VAL A 227 7.68 -0.27 -4.39
C VAL A 227 6.45 -1.16 -4.22
N LEU A 228 5.31 -0.56 -4.53
CA LEU A 228 4.01 -1.20 -4.65
C LEU A 228 3.74 -1.38 -6.16
N HIS A 229 4.18 -2.52 -6.68
CA HIS A 229 4.05 -2.87 -8.09
C HIS A 229 2.60 -3.29 -8.34
N VAL A 230 1.82 -2.49 -9.07
CA VAL A 230 0.41 -2.76 -9.36
C VAL A 230 0.28 -3.47 -10.70
N MET A 231 -0.31 -4.65 -10.70
CA MET A 231 -0.62 -5.42 -11.92
C MET A 231 -2.10 -5.77 -11.95
N ASP A 232 -2.67 -5.81 -13.14
CA ASP A 232 -4.04 -6.29 -13.31
C ASP A 232 -4.10 -7.83 -13.34
N ASP A 233 -5.21 -8.42 -12.88
CA ASP A 233 -5.39 -9.87 -12.82
C ASP A 233 -5.24 -10.56 -14.19
N ALA A 234 -5.74 -9.93 -15.25
CA ALA A 234 -5.60 -10.46 -16.60
C ALA A 234 -4.17 -10.37 -17.13
N GLU A 235 -3.38 -9.38 -16.69
CA GLU A 235 -1.95 -9.30 -17.00
C GLU A 235 -1.16 -10.41 -16.29
N LEU A 236 -1.58 -10.82 -15.09
CA LEU A 236 -0.92 -11.87 -14.30
C LEU A 236 -1.30 -13.29 -14.73
N HIS A 237 -2.56 -13.52 -15.09
CA HIS A 237 -3.11 -14.86 -15.31
C HIS A 237 -3.49 -15.15 -16.76
N PHE A 238 -3.47 -14.12 -17.62
CA PHE A 238 -3.83 -14.18 -19.04
C PHE A 238 -5.19 -14.87 -19.24
N THR A 239 -6.25 -14.22 -18.76
CA THR A 239 -7.63 -14.74 -18.74
C THR A 239 -8.41 -14.44 -20.03
N PHE A 240 -7.72 -14.25 -21.16
CA PHE A 240 -8.34 -13.95 -22.44
C PHE A 240 -8.76 -15.25 -23.15
N ASP A 241 -10.07 -15.51 -23.23
CA ASP A 241 -10.63 -16.73 -23.82
C ASP A 241 -11.07 -16.56 -25.28
N GLU A 242 -11.32 -15.33 -25.74
CA GLU A 242 -11.74 -15.02 -27.11
C GLU A 242 -10.60 -14.43 -27.94
N SER A 243 -10.58 -14.73 -29.26
CA SER A 243 -9.67 -14.08 -30.21
C SER A 243 -9.82 -12.56 -30.09
N SER A 244 -8.83 -11.94 -29.47
CA SER A 244 -8.84 -10.52 -29.10
C SER A 244 -7.72 -9.81 -29.84
N GLU A 245 -8.00 -8.59 -30.27
CA GLU A 245 -6.99 -7.68 -30.78
C GLU A 245 -6.23 -7.12 -29.57
N PHE A 246 -4.95 -7.49 -29.45
CA PHE A 246 -4.10 -6.93 -28.41
C PHE A 246 -3.55 -5.61 -28.92
N ILE A 247 -4.03 -4.51 -28.33
CA ILE A 247 -3.55 -3.17 -28.63
C ILE A 247 -2.51 -2.82 -27.57
N ASP A 248 -1.28 -2.57 -28.02
CA ASP A 248 -0.24 -2.03 -27.16
C ASP A 248 -0.65 -0.65 -26.64
N SER A 249 -0.61 -0.44 -25.32
CA SER A 249 -1.13 0.77 -24.67
C SER A 249 -0.37 2.05 -25.05
N GLU A 250 0.81 1.93 -25.66
CA GLU A 250 1.75 3.03 -25.88
C GLU A 250 1.94 3.32 -27.37
N THR A 251 2.12 2.28 -28.17
CA THR A 251 2.29 2.38 -29.63
C THR A 251 0.96 2.33 -30.37
N ARG A 252 -0.11 1.83 -29.72
CA ARG A 252 -1.40 1.50 -30.33
C ARG A 252 -1.29 0.48 -31.47
N GLU A 253 -0.22 -0.30 -31.51
CA GLU A 253 -0.08 -1.39 -32.47
C GLU A 253 -0.99 -2.56 -32.08
N ALA A 254 -1.68 -3.11 -33.08
CA ALA A 254 -2.63 -4.18 -32.90
C ALA A 254 -2.05 -5.52 -33.35
N PHE A 255 -1.99 -6.49 -32.44
CA PHE A 255 -1.61 -7.87 -32.74
C PHE A 255 -2.85 -8.75 -32.71
N ILE A 256 -3.23 -9.28 -33.89
CA ILE A 256 -4.26 -10.31 -34.01
C ILE A 256 -3.58 -11.66 -33.84
N THR A 257 -3.79 -12.29 -32.69
CA THR A 257 -3.27 -13.64 -32.41
C THR A 257 -4.31 -14.48 -31.70
N THR A 258 -4.14 -15.81 -31.73
CA THR A 258 -4.98 -16.71 -30.94
C THR A 258 -4.44 -16.74 -29.52
N PRO A 259 -5.21 -16.32 -28.49
CA PRO A 259 -4.72 -16.23 -27.11
C PRO A 259 -4.07 -17.52 -26.60
N ALA A 260 -4.65 -18.67 -26.94
CA ALA A 260 -4.13 -19.99 -26.56
C ALA A 260 -2.71 -20.28 -27.04
N SER A 261 -2.30 -19.72 -28.19
CA SER A 261 -0.94 -19.93 -28.73
C SER A 261 0.13 -19.03 -28.12
N VAL A 262 -0.26 -17.92 -27.49
CA VAL A 262 0.67 -16.91 -26.94
C VAL A 262 0.70 -16.95 -25.42
N ARG A 263 -0.34 -17.48 -24.78
CA ARG A 263 -0.51 -17.53 -23.32
C ARG A 263 0.73 -18.01 -22.58
N ASP A 264 1.27 -19.17 -22.95
CA ASP A 264 2.41 -19.76 -22.21
C ASP A 264 3.67 -18.90 -22.33
N ALA A 265 3.98 -18.40 -23.54
CA ALA A 265 5.12 -17.53 -23.77
C ALA A 265 4.95 -16.17 -23.06
N TYR A 266 3.74 -15.60 -23.07
CA TYR A 266 3.44 -14.37 -22.35
C TYR A 266 3.60 -14.54 -20.85
N LEU A 267 3.01 -15.59 -20.26
CA LEU A 267 3.12 -15.87 -18.82
C LEU A 267 4.57 -16.13 -18.42
N GLU A 268 5.37 -16.80 -19.25
CA GLU A 268 6.80 -16.97 -18.99
C GLU A 268 7.55 -15.64 -18.99
N ASN A 269 7.26 -14.76 -19.96
CA ASN A 269 7.85 -13.42 -20.04
C ASN A 269 7.47 -12.55 -18.83
N VAL A 270 6.18 -12.50 -18.47
CA VAL A 270 5.69 -11.72 -17.31
C VAL A 270 6.30 -12.24 -16.02
N ASN A 271 6.32 -13.55 -15.79
CA ASN A 271 6.92 -14.12 -14.58
C ASN A 271 8.44 -13.84 -14.50
N THR A 272 9.13 -13.90 -15.64
CA THR A 272 10.57 -13.56 -15.71
C THR A 272 10.81 -12.09 -15.39
N TYR A 273 10.00 -11.21 -15.98
CA TYR A 273 10.03 -9.77 -15.75
C TYR A 273 9.78 -9.43 -14.28
N LEU A 274 8.70 -9.94 -13.67
CA LEU A 274 8.39 -9.73 -12.25
C LEU A 274 9.50 -10.25 -11.32
N ALA A 275 10.11 -11.39 -11.65
CA ALA A 275 11.22 -11.94 -10.89
C ALA A 275 12.46 -11.05 -10.96
N GLU A 276 12.77 -10.48 -12.12
CA GLU A 276 13.91 -9.58 -12.29
C GLU A 276 13.66 -8.23 -11.59
N CYS A 277 12.49 -7.61 -11.76
CA CYS A 277 12.09 -6.40 -11.03
C CYS A 277 12.26 -6.58 -9.51
N LYS A 278 11.74 -7.68 -8.97
CA LYS A 278 11.85 -8.01 -7.54
C LYS A 278 13.30 -8.15 -7.11
N LYS A 279 14.11 -8.89 -7.88
CA LYS A 279 15.53 -9.12 -7.60
C LYS A 279 16.32 -7.82 -7.63
N GLN A 280 16.07 -6.96 -8.61
CA GLN A 280 16.74 -5.67 -8.72
C GLN A 280 16.36 -4.72 -7.58
N CYS A 281 15.08 -4.65 -7.21
CA CYS A 281 14.63 -3.91 -6.03
C CYS A 281 15.34 -4.40 -4.76
N GLN A 282 15.39 -5.72 -4.53
CA GLN A 282 16.09 -6.30 -3.38
C GLN A 282 17.58 -5.98 -3.36
N ARG A 283 18.26 -6.02 -4.53
CA ARG A 283 19.68 -5.65 -4.65
C ARG A 283 19.93 -4.17 -4.39
N ALA A 284 18.97 -3.31 -4.72
CA ALA A 284 18.98 -1.88 -4.38
C ALA A 284 18.61 -1.60 -2.90
N GLY A 285 18.28 -2.65 -2.13
CA GLY A 285 17.79 -2.53 -0.76
C GLY A 285 16.36 -2.00 -0.67
N VAL A 286 15.62 -1.97 -1.78
CA VAL A 286 14.24 -1.47 -1.88
C VAL A 286 13.27 -2.61 -1.59
N ASP A 287 12.27 -2.34 -0.75
CA ASP A 287 11.23 -3.33 -0.48
C ASP A 287 10.28 -3.42 -1.68
N TYR A 288 9.94 -4.64 -2.10
CA TYR A 288 9.07 -4.88 -3.26
C TYR A 288 7.81 -5.63 -2.85
N CYS A 289 6.65 -5.10 -3.22
CA CYS A 289 5.35 -5.73 -3.04
C CYS A 289 4.58 -5.72 -4.36
N LEU A 290 4.26 -6.90 -4.87
CA LEU A 290 3.30 -7.06 -5.97
C LEU A 290 1.88 -6.95 -5.42
N LEU A 291 1.05 -6.14 -6.07
CA LEU A 291 -0.37 -5.96 -5.79
C LEU A 291 -1.17 -6.36 -7.03
N ASN A 292 -2.19 -7.20 -6.84
CA ASN A 292 -3.15 -7.54 -7.87
C ASN A 292 -4.40 -6.66 -7.70
N THR A 293 -4.93 -6.08 -8.79
CA THR A 293 -6.17 -5.28 -8.78
C THR A 293 -7.40 -6.08 -8.33
N ALA A 294 -7.38 -7.41 -8.45
CA ALA A 294 -8.45 -8.29 -7.98
C ALA A 294 -8.43 -8.54 -6.45
N ASP A 295 -7.29 -8.31 -5.78
CA ASP A 295 -7.17 -8.54 -4.35
C ASP A 295 -7.75 -7.37 -3.54
N PRO A 296 -8.50 -7.62 -2.45
CA PRO A 296 -8.90 -6.58 -1.50
C PRO A 296 -7.69 -5.85 -0.92
N ILE A 297 -7.75 -4.51 -0.89
CA ILE A 297 -6.65 -3.62 -0.49
C ILE A 297 -6.14 -3.94 0.93
N ASP A 298 -7.04 -4.23 1.86
CA ASP A 298 -6.72 -4.56 3.25
C ASP A 298 -5.90 -5.86 3.34
N SER A 299 -6.26 -6.86 2.54
CA SER A 299 -5.57 -8.14 2.50
C SER A 299 -4.15 -7.98 1.92
N ALA A 300 -4.03 -7.20 0.84
CA ALA A 300 -2.76 -6.96 0.16
C ALA A 300 -1.78 -6.19 1.05
N LEU A 301 -2.25 -5.11 1.70
CA LEU A 301 -1.44 -4.34 2.65
C LEU A 301 -1.07 -5.15 3.91
N SER A 302 -2.00 -5.95 4.44
CA SER A 302 -1.75 -6.79 5.64
C SER A 302 -0.69 -7.86 5.37
N ALA A 303 -0.76 -8.48 4.19
CA ALA A 303 0.22 -9.47 3.75
C ALA A 303 1.63 -8.86 3.63
N TYR A 304 1.72 -7.63 3.12
CA TYR A 304 2.98 -6.90 3.03
C TYR A 304 3.57 -6.58 4.42
N LEU A 305 2.81 -5.97 5.33
CA LEU A 305 3.32 -5.67 6.67
C LEU A 305 3.73 -6.92 7.44
N SER A 306 2.98 -8.02 7.30
CA SER A 306 3.32 -9.29 7.94
C SER A 306 4.65 -9.86 7.44
N LYS A 307 4.98 -9.67 6.16
CA LYS A 307 6.29 -10.04 5.59
C LYS A 307 7.39 -9.14 6.14
N ARG A 308 7.14 -7.83 6.22
CA ARG A 308 8.12 -6.85 6.72
C ARG A 308 8.45 -7.06 8.19
N ALA A 309 7.45 -7.34 9.02
CA ALA A 309 7.64 -7.64 10.45
C ALA A 309 8.46 -8.92 10.73
N ARG A 310 8.58 -9.82 9.75
CA ARG A 310 9.43 -11.03 9.83
C ARG A 310 10.86 -10.81 9.33
N GLY A 311 11.09 -9.71 8.60
CA GLY A 311 12.39 -9.35 8.04
C GLY A 311 13.25 -8.49 8.97
N PHE A 312 12.67 -8.02 10.08
CA PHE A 312 13.34 -7.42 11.23
C PHE A 312 13.42 -8.44 12.37
#